data_AF-A0A837NED0-F1
#
_entry.id   AF-A0A837NED0-F1
#
_cell.length_a   1.000
_cell.length_b   1.000
_cell.length_c   1.000
_cell.angle_alpha   90.00
_cell.angle_beta   90.00
_cell.angle_gamma   90.00
#
_symmetry.space_group_name_H-M   'P 1'
#
loop_
_entity.id
_entity.type
_entity.pdbx_description
1 polymer ?
#
loop_
_entity_poly.entity_id
_entity_poly.type
_entity_poly.pdbx_seq_one_letter_code
_entity_poly.pdbx_strand_id
1 'polypeptide(L)'
;MTVILVISVFFTIMTNIFVKKLFVMTPRKEIGKQLQQERKAQKMSQTEAAEKIKSNRQTISAIERGVYLGSIATFERYLMLFGYSLAITKTKMPTFEELDDLFPMED
;
A
#
# COMPACT_ATOMS: atom_id res chain seq x y z
N MET A 1 -21.71 30.13 12.93
CA MET A 1 -22.30 28.90 12.34
C MET A 1 -21.74 28.57 10.96
N THR A 2 -21.59 29.54 10.05
CA THR A 2 -21.14 29.33 8.66
C THR A 2 -19.72 28.77 8.53
N VAL A 3 -18.77 29.22 9.37
CA VAL A 3 -17.37 28.76 9.31
C VAL A 3 -17.18 27.30 9.73
N ILE A 4 -17.91 26.86 10.77
CA ILE A 4 -17.85 25.49 11.28
C ILE A 4 -18.42 24.50 10.24
N LEU A 5 -19.49 24.91 9.55
CA LEU A 5 -20.11 24.10 8.50
C LEU A 5 -19.16 23.91 7.31
N VAL A 6 -18.45 24.97 6.90
CA VAL A 6 -17.47 24.92 5.81
C VAL A 6 -16.29 24.01 6.16
N ILE A 7 -15.76 24.08 7.38
CA ILE A 7 -14.67 23.21 7.84
C ILE A 7 -15.12 21.74 7.90
N SER A 8 -16.32 21.47 8.41
CA SER A 8 -16.87 20.12 8.47
C SER A 8 -17.06 19.54 7.07
N VAL A 9 -17.63 20.30 6.14
CA VAL A 9 -17.82 19.89 4.75
C VAL A 9 -16.48 19.66 4.06
N PHE A 10 -15.50 20.54 4.28
CA PHE A 10 -14.15 20.39 3.73
C PHE A 10 -13.44 19.15 4.29
N PHE A 11 -13.57 18.89 5.60
CA PHE A 11 -13.03 17.70 6.24
C PHE A 11 -13.66 16.42 5.67
N THR A 12 -14.98 16.40 5.49
CA THR A 12 -15.72 15.28 4.87
C THR A 12 -15.34 15.06 3.40
N ILE A 13 -15.20 16.14 2.63
CA ILE A 13 -14.76 16.06 1.23
C ILE A 13 -13.32 15.54 1.16
N MET A 14 -12.43 16.03 2.02
CA MET A 14 -11.03 15.58 2.07
C MET A 14 -10.93 14.11 2.51
N THR A 15 -11.73 13.67 3.48
CA THR A 15 -11.78 12.25 3.85
C THR A 15 -12.31 11.39 2.70
N ASN A 16 -13.38 11.80 2.01
CA ASN A 16 -13.89 11.05 0.86
C ASN A 16 -12.93 11.04 -0.34
N ILE A 17 -12.24 12.14 -0.65
CA ILE A 17 -11.22 12.19 -1.70
C ILE A 17 -10.03 11.31 -1.33
N PHE A 18 -9.59 11.34 -0.07
CA PHE A 18 -8.50 10.48 0.42
C PHE A 18 -8.88 9.00 0.35
N VAL A 19 -10.12 8.66 0.74
CA VAL A 19 -10.66 7.29 0.65
C VAL A 19 -10.83 6.83 -0.80
N LYS A 20 -11.35 7.68 -1.71
CA LYS A 20 -11.45 7.36 -3.15
C LYS A 20 -10.07 7.19 -3.79
N LYS A 21 -9.08 7.98 -3.40
CA LYS A 21 -7.69 7.86 -3.90
C LYS A 21 -6.99 6.62 -3.36
N LEU A 22 -7.33 6.19 -2.14
CA LEU A 22 -6.89 4.92 -1.55
C LEU A 22 -7.47 3.71 -2.29
N PHE A 23 -8.68 3.84 -2.87
CA PHE A 23 -9.40 2.73 -3.48
C PHE A 23 -8.80 2.25 -4.83
N VAL A 24 -8.18 3.16 -5.62
CA VAL A 24 -7.60 2.81 -6.93
C VAL A 24 -6.14 2.29 -6.83
N MET A 25 -5.51 2.38 -5.64
CA MET A 25 -4.18 1.81 -5.40
C MET A 25 -4.29 0.46 -4.69
N THR A 26 -3.72 -0.59 -5.30
CA THR A 26 -3.62 -1.88 -4.59
C THR A 26 -2.73 -1.72 -3.35
N PRO A 27 -3.15 -2.21 -2.17
CA PRO A 27 -2.38 -2.05 -0.93
C PRO A 27 -0.91 -2.50 -1.06
N ARG A 28 -0.66 -3.50 -1.91
CA ARG A 28 0.70 -4.00 -2.20
C ARG A 28 1.60 -2.97 -2.89
N LYS A 29 1.05 -2.10 -3.76
CA LYS A 29 1.83 -1.07 -4.47
C LYS A 29 2.26 0.05 -3.52
N GLU A 30 1.40 0.41 -2.57
CA GLU A 30 1.73 1.36 -1.50
C GLU A 30 2.81 0.81 -0.58
N ILE A 31 2.61 -0.41 -0.07
CA ILE A 31 3.61 -1.10 0.77
C ILE A 31 4.93 -1.21 0.03
N GLY A 32 4.92 -1.60 -1.25
CA GLY A 32 6.14 -1.70 -2.07
C GLY A 32 6.88 -0.37 -2.21
N LYS A 33 6.15 0.73 -2.42
CA LYS A 33 6.73 2.08 -2.50
C LYS A 33 7.35 2.51 -1.16
N GLN A 34 6.67 2.25 -0.04
CA GLN A 34 7.19 2.55 1.29
C GLN A 34 8.48 1.75 1.57
N LEU A 35 8.47 0.43 1.31
CA LEU A 35 9.65 -0.41 1.49
C LEU A 35 10.84 0.02 0.61
N GLN A 36 10.56 0.49 -0.61
CA GLN A 36 11.61 1.06 -1.46
C GLN A 36 12.21 2.33 -0.85
N GLN A 37 11.40 3.20 -0.25
CA GLN A 37 11.86 4.43 0.40
C GLN A 37 12.75 4.10 1.60
N GLU A 38 12.34 3.16 2.43
CA GLU A 38 13.12 2.68 3.59
C GLU A 38 14.47 2.10 3.19
N ARG A 39 14.47 1.22 2.18
CA ARG A 39 15.71 0.67 1.63
C ARG A 39 16.66 1.76 1.14
N LYS A 40 16.13 2.75 0.41
CA LYS A 40 16.92 3.89 -0.10
C LYS A 40 17.41 4.80 1.01
N ALA A 41 16.63 5.01 2.08
CA ALA A 41 17.05 5.78 3.25
C ALA A 41 18.26 5.14 3.94
N GLN A 42 18.34 3.81 3.96
CA GLN A 42 19.50 3.06 4.43
C GLN A 42 20.64 2.92 3.40
N LYS A 43 20.55 3.59 2.25
CA LYS A 43 21.52 3.52 1.13
C LYS A 43 21.80 2.10 0.62
N MET A 44 20.83 1.20 0.77
CA MET A 44 20.97 -0.21 0.40
C MET A 44 20.46 -0.43 -1.03
N SER A 45 21.16 -1.22 -1.84
CA SER A 45 20.70 -1.70 -3.14
C SER A 45 19.69 -2.83 -2.99
N GLN A 46 18.95 -3.15 -4.07
CA GLN A 46 18.02 -4.28 -4.06
C GLN A 46 18.75 -5.63 -3.90
N THR A 47 19.99 -5.74 -4.39
CA THR A 47 20.79 -6.96 -4.26
C THR A 47 21.23 -7.17 -2.81
N GLU A 48 21.76 -6.14 -2.15
CA GLU A 48 22.14 -6.19 -0.73
C GLU A 48 20.94 -6.50 0.16
N ALA A 49 19.77 -5.91 -0.14
CA ALA A 49 18.53 -6.23 0.57
C ALA A 49 18.11 -7.69 0.40
N ALA A 50 18.25 -8.23 -0.81
CA ALA A 50 17.94 -9.62 -1.10
C ALA A 50 18.82 -10.59 -0.33
N GLU A 51 20.12 -10.28 -0.20
CA GLU A 51 21.07 -11.08 0.58
C GLU A 51 20.67 -11.15 2.05
N LYS A 52 20.28 -10.02 2.66
CA LYS A 52 19.85 -9.95 4.06
C LYS A 52 18.65 -10.83 4.37
N ILE A 53 17.73 -11.01 3.42
CA ILE A 53 16.51 -11.80 3.60
C ILE A 53 16.57 -13.20 2.97
N LYS A 54 17.76 -13.61 2.49
CA LYS A 54 18.01 -14.87 1.77
C LYS A 54 17.07 -15.05 0.58
N SER A 55 17.04 -14.06 -0.31
CA SER A 55 16.25 -14.07 -1.55
C SER A 55 17.09 -13.60 -2.75
N ASN A 56 16.44 -13.21 -3.84
CA ASN A 56 17.09 -12.65 -5.02
C ASN A 56 16.59 -11.21 -5.29
N ARG A 57 17.37 -10.46 -6.08
CA ARG A 57 17.07 -9.07 -6.42
C ARG A 57 15.69 -8.92 -7.09
N GLN A 58 15.30 -9.88 -7.93
CA GLN A 58 14.02 -9.87 -8.65
C GLN A 58 12.83 -9.93 -7.69
N THR A 59 12.95 -10.68 -6.59
CA THR A 59 11.98 -10.72 -5.50
C THR A 59 11.82 -9.34 -4.88
N ILE A 60 12.92 -8.68 -4.50
CA ILE A 60 12.86 -7.32 -3.94
C ILE A 60 12.19 -6.34 -4.92
N SER A 61 12.58 -6.40 -6.20
CA SER A 61 11.95 -5.58 -7.25
C SER A 61 10.45 -5.85 -7.42
N ALA A 62 10.03 -7.12 -7.39
CA ALA A 62 8.63 -7.49 -7.49
C ALA A 62 7.82 -6.99 -6.28
N ILE A 63 8.40 -7.08 -5.07
CA ILE A 63 7.78 -6.58 -3.84
C ILE A 63 7.62 -5.06 -3.93
N GLU A 64 8.68 -4.33 -4.28
CA GLU A 64 8.66 -2.87 -4.37
C GLU A 64 7.70 -2.33 -5.44
N ARG A 65 7.44 -3.10 -6.50
CA ARG A 65 6.44 -2.77 -7.53
C ARG A 65 5.02 -3.19 -7.16
N GLY A 66 4.85 -3.93 -6.06
CA GLY A 66 3.55 -4.44 -5.62
C GLY A 66 3.02 -5.63 -6.42
N VAL A 67 3.86 -6.30 -7.22
CA VAL A 67 3.46 -7.43 -8.08
C VAL A 67 3.93 -8.80 -7.56
N TYR A 68 4.53 -8.83 -6.38
CA TYR A 68 5.00 -10.07 -5.77
C TYR A 68 3.83 -10.91 -5.23
N LEU A 69 3.66 -12.10 -5.82
CA LEU A 69 2.66 -13.11 -5.45
C LEU A 69 3.27 -14.37 -4.81
N GLY A 70 4.55 -14.30 -4.41
CA GLY A 70 5.25 -15.43 -3.82
C GLY A 70 4.95 -15.63 -2.34
N SER A 71 5.90 -16.27 -1.64
CA SER A 71 5.79 -16.64 -0.22
C SER A 71 5.55 -15.44 0.70
N ILE A 72 4.50 -15.52 1.53
CA ILE A 72 4.23 -14.53 2.59
C ILE A 72 5.41 -14.40 3.56
N ALA A 73 6.06 -15.51 3.92
CA ALA A 73 7.22 -15.49 4.80
C ALA A 73 8.39 -14.67 4.20
N THR A 74 8.56 -14.67 2.88
CA THR A 74 9.59 -13.84 2.23
C THR A 74 9.21 -12.36 2.25
N PHE A 75 7.94 -12.06 2.05
CA PHE A 75 7.41 -10.70 2.17
C PHE A 75 7.58 -10.16 3.60
N GLU A 76 7.24 -10.96 4.61
CA GLU A 76 7.44 -10.64 6.04
C GLU A 76 8.90 -10.41 6.40
N ARG A 77 9.84 -11.24 5.92
CA ARG A 77 11.27 -10.99 6.15
C ARG A 77 11.71 -9.63 5.61
N TYR A 78 11.18 -9.20 4.47
CA TYR A 78 11.51 -7.88 3.91
C TYR A 78 10.87 -6.73 4.70
N LEU A 79 9.65 -6.91 5.21
CA LEU A 79 9.03 -5.96 6.15
C LEU A 79 9.85 -5.83 7.44
N MET A 80 10.21 -6.96 8.04
CA MET A 80 10.96 -7.02 9.30
C MET A 80 12.36 -6.40 9.18
N LEU A 81 12.96 -6.41 7.98
CA LEU A 81 14.25 -5.73 7.74
C LEU A 81 14.20 -4.23 8.10
N PHE A 82 13.03 -3.61 8.04
CA PHE A 82 12.81 -2.20 8.38
C PHE A 82 11.95 -2.01 9.64
N GLY A 83 11.76 -3.06 10.43
CA GLY A 83 11.00 -3.00 11.68
C GLY A 83 9.47 -3.04 11.52
N TYR A 84 8.97 -3.41 10.35
CA TYR A 84 7.53 -3.59 10.11
C TYR A 84 7.09 -5.03 10.37
N SER A 85 5.82 -5.18 10.76
CA SER A 85 5.13 -6.47 10.88
C SER A 85 3.83 -6.46 10.08
N LEU A 86 3.32 -7.65 9.73
CA LEU A 86 1.98 -7.78 9.17
C LEU A 86 0.94 -7.72 10.28
N ALA A 87 -0.18 -7.05 10.01
CA ALA A 87 -1.36 -7.03 10.83
C ALA A 87 -2.58 -7.43 10.00
N ILE A 88 -3.52 -8.12 10.63
CA ILE A 88 -4.80 -8.48 10.01
C ILE A 88 -5.79 -7.35 10.29
N THR A 89 -6.43 -6.84 9.24
CA THR A 89 -7.49 -5.84 9.34
C THR A 89 -8.76 -6.41 8.72
N LYS A 90 -9.90 -6.24 9.39
CA LYS A 90 -11.19 -6.64 8.83
C LYS A 90 -11.55 -5.67 7.71
N THR A 91 -11.71 -6.19 6.49
CA THR A 91 -12.22 -5.42 5.36
C THR A 91 -13.74 -5.53 5.28
N LYS A 92 -14.41 -4.46 4.84
CA LYS A 92 -15.81 -4.51 4.44
C LYS A 92 -15.85 -5.03 2.99
N MET A 93 -16.68 -6.05 2.74
CA MET A 93 -17.03 -6.41 1.37
C MET A 93 -17.95 -5.31 0.82
N PRO A 94 -17.68 -4.79 -0.39
CA PRO A 94 -18.53 -3.76 -0.96
C PRO A 94 -19.95 -4.28 -1.18
N THR A 95 -20.94 -3.40 -1.07
CA THR A 95 -22.31 -3.70 -1.50
C THR A 95 -22.40 -3.66 -3.03
N PHE A 96 -23.49 -4.18 -3.59
CA PHE A 96 -23.69 -4.16 -5.04
C PHE A 96 -23.72 -2.72 -5.59
N GLU A 97 -24.33 -1.79 -4.87
CA GLU A 97 -24.44 -0.37 -5.24
C GLU A 97 -23.08 0.35 -5.21
N GLU A 98 -22.13 -0.14 -4.40
CA GLU A 98 -20.79 0.42 -4.34
C GLU A 98 -19.94 -0.03 -5.55
N LEU A 99 -20.30 -1.11 -6.26
CA LEU A 99 -19.47 -1.70 -7.31
C LEU A 99 -19.18 -0.77 -8.49
N ASP A 100 -20.16 0.05 -8.91
CA ASP A 100 -19.98 0.99 -10.03
C ASP A 100 -18.91 2.06 -9.73
N ASP A 101 -18.80 2.47 -8.46
CA ASP A 101 -17.76 3.38 -7.97
C ASP A 101 -16.40 2.69 -7.85
N LEU A 102 -16.39 1.37 -7.57
CA LEU A 102 -15.17 0.59 -7.34
C LEU A 102 -14.53 0.11 -8.65
N PHE A 103 -15.36 -0.23 -9.64
CA PHE A 103 -14.94 -0.74 -10.93
C PHE A 103 -15.51 0.15 -12.03
N PRO A 104 -15.05 1.41 -12.14
CA PRO A 104 -15.50 2.28 -13.21
C PRO A 104 -15.17 1.61 -14.54
N MET A 105 -16.17 1.48 -15.40
CA MET A 105 -15.97 0.99 -16.76
C MET A 105 -14.99 1.94 -17.46
N GLU A 106 -13.83 1.43 -17.87
CA GLU A 106 -12.93 2.16 -18.77
C GLU A 106 -13.55 2.10 -20.17
N ASP A 107 -13.86 3.26 -20.76
CA ASP A 107 -14.28 3.40 -22.17
C ASP A 107 -13.13 3.06 -23.14
#